data_AF-A0AA41U6C0-F1
#
_entry.id   AF-A0AA41U6C0-F1
#
_cell.length_a   1.000
_cell.length_b   1.000
_cell.length_c   1.000
_cell.angle_alpha   90.00
_cell.angle_beta   90.00
_cell.angle_gamma   90.00
#
_symmetry.space_group_name_H-M   'P 1'
#
loop_
_entity.id
_entity.type
_entity.pdbx_description
1 polymer ?
#
loop_
_entity_poly.entity_id
_entity_poly.type
_entity_poly.pdbx_seq_one_letter_code
_entity_poly.pdbx_strand_id
1 'polypeptide(L)'
;MTKRRQTRTLLLVVAVPLAVTALVFGVRLTTLAPITAGAREDYDAGRFEAAAEKYEGLENVNVVQPWKAHFDAGTARAADVAAGGSSSPYDAVDTLHEAYRLAEGETPEVRCLIQTNLALAYELMGDDESARAAEHAAELAALEEALAAREAGEPYDEEAIDPYGDSGDELDPDELRDEVQTWYEYAEGSYRHAENVQAWPDCGQADRSSSEEQSAEEAEQRVAGKADAAEQSQPDHEEPAPSPEPTAPDQAEAERQQQLEESNQQAAETADQEQQEDRDTWGSGDEGDDGGGGPTKNW
;
A
#
# COMPACT_ATOMS: atom_id res chain seq x y z
N MET A 1 66.75 0.86 -10.46
CA MET A 1 65.74 0.05 -11.20
C MET A 1 65.41 0.77 -12.50
N THR A 2 65.52 0.09 -13.64
CA THR A 2 65.42 0.69 -14.99
C THR A 2 64.01 1.24 -15.25
N LYS A 3 63.90 2.46 -15.81
CA LYS A 3 62.63 3.15 -16.15
C LYS A 3 61.59 2.27 -16.87
N ARG A 4 62.03 1.24 -17.60
CA ARG A 4 61.19 0.23 -18.26
C ARG A 4 60.43 -0.71 -17.32
N ARG A 5 60.96 -1.04 -16.13
CA ARG A 5 60.26 -1.88 -15.14
C ARG A 5 59.14 -1.09 -14.46
N GLN A 6 59.39 0.17 -14.09
CA GLN A 6 58.37 1.04 -13.49
C GLN A 6 57.18 1.31 -14.42
N THR A 7 57.42 1.55 -15.71
CA THR A 7 56.34 1.75 -16.69
C THR A 7 55.51 0.49 -16.93
N ARG A 8 56.13 -0.70 -16.94
CA ARG A 8 55.41 -1.98 -17.05
C ARG A 8 54.59 -2.31 -15.81
N THR A 9 55.13 -2.04 -14.62
CA THR A 9 54.38 -2.24 -13.37
C THR A 9 53.22 -1.26 -13.27
N LEU A 10 53.41 0.01 -13.65
CA LEU A 10 52.32 0.99 -13.68
C LEU A 10 51.22 0.59 -14.68
N LEU A 11 51.60 0.15 -15.88
CA LEU A 11 50.65 -0.35 -16.88
C LEU A 11 49.86 -1.55 -16.36
N LEU A 12 50.50 -2.51 -15.68
CA LEU A 12 49.77 -3.65 -15.10
C LEU A 12 48.84 -3.22 -13.95
N VAL A 13 49.28 -2.32 -13.07
CA VAL A 13 48.49 -1.87 -11.92
C VAL A 13 47.27 -1.04 -12.33
N VAL A 14 47.31 -0.34 -13.46
CA VAL A 14 46.17 0.46 -13.94
C VAL A 14 45.35 -0.26 -15.00
N ALA A 15 46.00 -0.88 -16.00
CA ALA A 15 45.30 -1.50 -17.11
C ALA A 15 44.62 -2.81 -16.71
N VAL A 16 45.15 -3.59 -15.76
CA VAL A 16 44.50 -4.83 -15.32
C VAL A 16 43.18 -4.52 -14.60
N PRO A 17 43.12 -3.62 -13.59
CA PRO A 17 41.83 -3.25 -13.00
C PRO A 17 40.84 -2.68 -14.01
N LEU A 18 41.28 -1.80 -14.92
CA LEU A 18 40.39 -1.27 -15.97
C LEU A 18 39.86 -2.37 -16.89
N ALA A 19 40.71 -3.31 -17.31
CA ALA A 19 40.29 -4.44 -18.14
C ALA A 19 39.34 -5.38 -17.39
N VAL A 20 39.60 -5.63 -16.11
CA VAL A 20 38.71 -6.42 -15.24
C VAL A 20 37.36 -5.71 -15.09
N THR A 21 37.35 -4.41 -14.81
CA THR A 21 36.12 -3.62 -14.74
C THR A 21 35.36 -3.67 -16.06
N ALA A 22 36.02 -3.44 -17.19
CA ALA A 22 35.38 -3.53 -18.51
C ALA A 22 34.81 -4.93 -18.80
N LEU A 23 35.52 -5.99 -18.40
CA LEU A 23 35.05 -7.37 -18.53
C LEU A 23 33.81 -7.62 -17.65
N VAL A 24 33.84 -7.21 -16.38
CA VAL A 24 32.71 -7.36 -15.45
C VAL A 24 31.48 -6.60 -15.95
N PHE A 25 31.65 -5.36 -16.41
CA PHE A 25 30.57 -4.60 -17.03
C PHE A 25 30.06 -5.25 -18.32
N GLY A 26 30.95 -5.77 -19.17
CA GLY A 26 30.57 -6.47 -20.39
C GLY A 26 29.76 -7.74 -20.11
N VAL A 27 30.20 -8.56 -19.15
CA VAL A 27 29.45 -9.74 -18.70
C VAL A 27 28.10 -9.33 -18.12
N ARG A 28 28.05 -8.32 -17.24
CA ARG A 28 26.81 -7.83 -16.63
C ARG A 28 25.80 -7.35 -17.67
N LEU A 29 26.24 -6.55 -18.64
CA LEU A 29 25.35 -6.05 -19.70
C LEU A 29 24.86 -7.17 -20.63
N THR A 30 25.69 -8.20 -20.87
CA THR A 30 25.28 -9.34 -21.70
C THR A 30 24.35 -10.33 -21.00
N THR A 31 24.38 -10.40 -19.66
CA THR A 31 23.46 -11.26 -18.89
C THR A 31 22.12 -10.60 -18.57
N LEU A 32 22.06 -9.27 -18.47
CA LEU A 32 20.82 -8.55 -18.15
C LEU A 32 19.73 -8.72 -19.21
N ALA A 33 20.07 -8.48 -20.49
CA ALA A 33 19.07 -8.51 -21.57
C ALA A 33 18.34 -9.86 -21.72
N PRO A 34 19.01 -11.03 -21.67
CA PRO A 34 18.34 -12.32 -21.68
C PRO A 34 17.41 -12.56 -20.49
N ILE A 35 17.81 -12.13 -19.27
CA ILE A 35 16.99 -12.30 -18.07
C ILE A 35 15.73 -11.45 -18.18
N THR A 36 15.85 -10.17 -18.54
CA THR A 36 14.70 -9.28 -18.72
C THR A 36 13.78 -9.77 -19.84
N ALA A 37 14.34 -10.24 -20.97
CA ALA A 37 13.53 -10.81 -22.05
C ALA A 37 12.78 -12.06 -21.60
N GLY A 38 13.44 -12.94 -20.84
CA GLY A 38 12.83 -14.16 -20.30
C GLY A 38 11.81 -13.91 -19.18
N ALA A 39 11.95 -12.82 -18.41
CA ALA A 39 10.95 -12.39 -17.43
C ALA A 39 9.71 -11.84 -18.13
N ARG A 40 9.91 -11.02 -19.17
CA ARG A 40 8.82 -10.51 -20.00
C ARG A 40 8.07 -11.63 -20.73
N GLU A 41 8.78 -12.60 -21.29
CA GLU A 41 8.16 -13.77 -21.94
C GLU A 41 7.30 -14.57 -20.97
N ASP A 42 7.71 -14.71 -19.71
CA ASP A 42 6.91 -15.35 -18.67
C ASP A 42 5.66 -14.53 -18.35
N TYR A 43 5.81 -13.22 -18.16
CA TYR A 43 4.69 -12.32 -17.89
C TYR A 43 3.67 -12.34 -19.03
N ASP A 44 4.12 -12.18 -20.27
CA ASP A 44 3.27 -12.21 -21.48
C ASP A 44 2.57 -13.57 -21.67
N ALA A 45 3.12 -14.65 -21.10
CA ALA A 45 2.55 -15.99 -21.13
C ALA A 45 1.70 -16.33 -19.89
N GLY A 46 1.43 -15.37 -19.00
CA GLY A 46 0.66 -15.56 -17.78
C GLY A 46 1.38 -16.37 -16.69
N ARG A 47 2.70 -16.55 -16.78
CA ARG A 47 3.53 -17.18 -15.75
C ARG A 47 4.06 -16.11 -14.80
N PHE A 48 3.14 -15.47 -14.08
CA PHE A 48 3.43 -14.25 -13.33
C PHE A 48 4.41 -14.47 -12.17
N GLU A 49 4.26 -15.53 -11.37
CA GLU A 49 5.22 -15.91 -10.33
C GLU A 49 6.66 -16.07 -10.88
N ALA A 50 6.82 -16.84 -11.98
CA ALA A 50 8.13 -17.04 -12.61
C ALA A 50 8.72 -15.74 -13.20
N ALA A 51 7.87 -14.82 -13.66
CA ALA A 51 8.30 -13.50 -14.08
C ALA A 51 8.81 -12.67 -12.88
N ALA A 52 8.07 -12.68 -11.76
CA ALA A 52 8.45 -11.98 -10.54
C ALA A 52 9.82 -12.44 -10.02
N GLU A 53 10.05 -13.75 -9.89
CA GLU A 53 11.34 -14.32 -9.45
C GLU A 53 12.52 -13.86 -10.33
N LYS A 54 12.29 -13.78 -11.65
CA LYS A 54 13.32 -13.31 -12.58
C LYS A 54 13.59 -11.81 -12.43
N TYR A 55 12.57 -10.99 -12.19
CA TYR A 55 12.72 -9.56 -11.95
C TYR A 55 13.40 -9.28 -10.59
N GLU A 56 13.08 -10.04 -9.54
CA GLU A 56 13.76 -9.98 -8.24
C GLU A 56 15.26 -10.23 -8.35
N GLY A 57 15.65 -11.20 -9.18
CA GLY A 57 17.05 -11.46 -9.51
C GLY A 57 17.80 -10.25 -10.11
N LEU A 58 17.08 -9.22 -10.58
CA LEU A 58 17.63 -8.00 -11.17
C LEU A 58 17.68 -6.80 -10.21
N GLU A 59 17.02 -6.85 -9.06
CA GLU A 59 16.89 -5.72 -8.11
C GLU A 59 18.24 -5.13 -7.69
N ASN A 60 19.16 -6.00 -7.29
CA ASN A 60 20.49 -5.60 -6.86
C ASN A 60 21.45 -5.30 -8.03
N VAL A 61 21.00 -5.51 -9.27
CA VAL A 61 21.83 -5.42 -10.48
C VAL A 61 21.58 -4.12 -11.26
N ASN A 62 20.42 -3.49 -11.11
CA ASN A 62 20.09 -2.27 -11.83
C ASN A 62 20.50 -1.00 -11.05
N VAL A 63 21.69 -0.46 -11.34
CA VAL A 63 22.19 0.76 -10.67
C VAL A 63 21.64 2.05 -11.32
N VAL A 64 21.21 1.97 -12.59
CA VAL A 64 20.80 3.16 -13.35
C VAL A 64 19.35 3.54 -13.04
N GLN A 65 18.47 2.55 -12.95
CA GLN A 65 17.05 2.72 -12.65
C GLN A 65 16.65 1.68 -11.60
N PRO A 66 17.07 1.87 -10.34
CA PRO A 66 16.93 0.85 -9.29
C PRO A 66 15.48 0.44 -9.04
N TRP A 67 14.53 1.36 -9.22
CA TRP A 67 13.10 1.11 -9.05
C TRP A 67 12.50 0.09 -10.03
N LYS A 68 13.07 -0.09 -11.24
CA LYS A 68 12.42 -0.87 -12.31
C LYS A 68 12.25 -2.34 -12.00
N ALA A 69 13.28 -2.97 -11.44
CA ALA A 69 13.22 -4.39 -11.12
C ALA A 69 12.18 -4.67 -10.04
N HIS A 70 12.11 -3.82 -9.00
CA HIS A 70 11.07 -3.88 -7.98
C HIS A 70 9.68 -3.62 -8.58
N PHE A 71 9.54 -2.60 -9.43
CA PHE A 71 8.27 -2.32 -10.11
C PHE A 71 7.77 -3.51 -10.92
N ASP A 72 8.64 -4.08 -11.77
CA ASP A 72 8.29 -5.21 -12.62
C ASP A 72 7.97 -6.48 -11.79
N ALA A 73 8.73 -6.73 -10.71
CA ALA A 73 8.50 -7.85 -9.80
C ALA A 73 7.17 -7.71 -9.03
N GLY A 74 6.93 -6.55 -8.43
CA GLY A 74 5.69 -6.28 -7.70
C GLY A 74 4.45 -6.28 -8.60
N THR A 75 4.57 -5.76 -9.83
CA THR A 75 3.50 -5.83 -10.84
C THR A 75 3.22 -7.28 -11.27
N ALA A 76 4.24 -8.10 -11.41
CA ALA A 76 4.08 -9.53 -11.69
C ALA A 76 3.40 -10.27 -10.53
N ARG A 77 3.81 -10.02 -9.27
CA ARG A 77 3.15 -10.58 -8.08
C ARG A 77 1.68 -10.18 -7.99
N ALA A 78 1.36 -8.89 -8.21
CA ALA A 78 -0.02 -8.42 -8.24
C ALA A 78 -0.84 -9.10 -9.34
N ALA A 79 -0.28 -9.28 -10.54
CA ALA A 79 -0.95 -9.99 -11.63
C ALA A 79 -1.18 -11.48 -11.31
N ASP A 80 -0.26 -12.12 -10.60
CA ASP A 80 -0.39 -13.49 -10.13
C ASP A 80 -1.54 -13.62 -9.12
N VAL A 81 -1.60 -12.73 -8.12
CA VAL A 81 -2.70 -12.67 -7.14
C VAL A 81 -4.04 -12.48 -7.86
N ALA A 82 -4.13 -11.52 -8.77
CA ALA A 82 -5.35 -11.25 -9.54
C ALA A 82 -5.79 -12.44 -10.41
N ALA A 83 -4.85 -13.33 -10.79
CA ALA A 83 -5.13 -14.55 -11.54
C ALA A 83 -5.45 -15.77 -10.64
N GLY A 84 -5.49 -15.60 -9.31
CA GLY A 84 -5.67 -16.69 -8.35
C GLY A 84 -4.41 -17.57 -8.21
N GLY A 85 -3.23 -16.99 -8.43
CA GLY A 85 -1.93 -17.64 -8.27
C GLY A 85 -1.52 -17.80 -6.80
N SER A 86 -0.25 -18.15 -6.58
CA SER A 86 0.33 -18.42 -5.26
C SER A 86 1.03 -17.23 -4.62
N SER A 87 1.21 -16.14 -5.35
CA SER A 87 1.85 -14.93 -4.82
C SER A 87 1.03 -14.34 -3.68
N SER A 88 1.72 -13.74 -2.72
CA SER A 88 1.09 -13.00 -1.63
C SER A 88 0.80 -11.55 -2.06
N PRO A 89 -0.38 -10.98 -1.78
CA PRO A 89 -0.66 -9.57 -2.03
C PRO A 89 0.23 -8.62 -1.19
N TYR A 90 0.60 -9.03 0.02
CA TYR A 90 1.55 -8.30 0.89
C TYR A 90 2.92 -8.16 0.23
N ASP A 91 3.38 -9.24 -0.36
CA ASP A 91 4.62 -9.33 -1.10
C ASP A 91 4.63 -8.44 -2.35
N ALA A 92 3.48 -8.25 -3.01
CA ALA A 92 3.34 -7.30 -4.11
C ALA A 92 3.39 -5.85 -3.61
N VAL A 93 2.66 -5.52 -2.54
CA VAL A 93 2.62 -4.18 -1.92
C VAL A 93 4.00 -3.76 -1.43
N ASP A 94 4.71 -4.60 -0.68
CA ASP A 94 6.04 -4.30 -0.15
C ASP A 94 7.04 -4.00 -1.29
N THR A 95 6.99 -4.80 -2.35
CA THR A 95 7.87 -4.64 -3.51
C THR A 95 7.56 -3.34 -4.27
N LEU A 96 6.29 -2.99 -4.44
CA LEU A 96 5.87 -1.76 -5.11
C LEU A 96 6.15 -0.51 -4.27
N HIS A 97 6.07 -0.59 -2.93
CA HIS A 97 6.54 0.47 -2.03
C HIS A 97 8.03 0.73 -2.21
N GLU A 98 8.84 -0.32 -2.25
CA GLU A 98 10.27 -0.19 -2.48
C GLU A 98 10.57 0.44 -3.85
N ALA A 99 9.83 0.05 -4.89
CA ALA A 99 9.91 0.68 -6.21
C ALA A 99 9.61 2.19 -6.13
N TYR A 100 8.54 2.58 -5.44
CA TYR A 100 8.12 3.96 -5.28
C TYR A 100 9.15 4.81 -4.52
N ARG A 101 9.72 4.24 -3.45
CA ARG A 101 10.80 4.83 -2.66
C ARG A 101 12.06 5.05 -3.50
N LEU A 102 12.44 4.07 -4.32
CA LEU A 102 13.60 4.17 -5.20
C LEU A 102 13.40 5.12 -6.39
N ALA A 103 12.16 5.51 -6.68
CA ALA A 103 11.79 6.44 -7.73
C ALA A 103 11.67 7.91 -7.26
N GLU A 104 12.18 8.29 -6.08
CA GLU A 104 12.09 9.66 -5.53
C GLU A 104 12.65 10.75 -6.47
N GLY A 105 13.67 10.42 -7.26
CA GLY A 105 14.30 11.33 -8.22
C GLY A 105 13.79 11.24 -9.67
N GLU A 106 12.78 10.40 -9.93
CA GLU A 106 12.23 10.18 -11.27
C GLU A 106 11.14 11.20 -11.61
N THR A 107 10.66 11.18 -12.85
CA THR A 107 9.60 12.09 -13.29
C THR A 107 8.24 11.74 -12.64
N PRO A 108 7.31 12.69 -12.51
CA PRO A 108 5.97 12.42 -12.00
C PRO A 108 5.25 11.30 -12.75
N GLU A 109 5.46 11.15 -14.06
CA GLU A 109 4.84 10.09 -14.85
C GLU A 109 5.33 8.69 -14.43
N VAL A 110 6.61 8.55 -14.11
CA VAL A 110 7.17 7.28 -13.60
C VAL A 110 6.62 6.98 -12.21
N ARG A 111 6.58 7.98 -11.33
CA ARG A 111 6.06 7.81 -9.98
C ARG A 111 4.57 7.46 -10.00
N CYS A 112 3.81 8.07 -10.92
CA CYS A 112 2.41 7.75 -11.13
C CYS A 112 2.19 6.31 -11.60
N LEU A 113 3.00 5.82 -12.55
CA LEU A 113 2.92 4.43 -13.00
C LEU A 113 3.07 3.44 -11.83
N ILE A 114 4.01 3.71 -10.92
CA ILE A 114 4.24 2.88 -9.73
C ILE A 114 3.08 3.02 -8.75
N GLN A 115 2.62 4.25 -8.50
CA GLN A 115 1.49 4.57 -7.62
C GLN A 115 0.22 3.84 -8.06
N THR A 116 -0.10 3.80 -9.36
CA THR A 116 -1.28 3.07 -9.88
C THR A 116 -1.19 1.57 -9.59
N ASN A 117 -0.04 0.95 -9.80
CA ASN A 117 0.13 -0.48 -9.52
C ASN A 117 0.13 -0.76 -8.01
N LEU A 118 0.68 0.14 -7.20
CA LEU A 118 0.66 0.04 -5.74
C LEU A 118 -0.78 0.11 -5.19
N ALA A 119 -1.59 1.05 -5.70
CA ALA A 119 -3.00 1.13 -5.33
C ALA A 119 -3.75 -0.18 -5.70
N LEU A 120 -3.51 -0.71 -6.90
CA LEU A 120 -4.10 -1.99 -7.31
C LEU A 120 -3.66 -3.15 -6.40
N ALA A 121 -2.40 -3.19 -5.98
CA ALA A 121 -1.92 -4.22 -5.06
C ALA A 121 -2.60 -4.13 -3.68
N TYR A 122 -2.90 -2.92 -3.19
CA TYR A 122 -3.72 -2.74 -1.99
C TYR A 122 -5.17 -3.16 -2.19
N GLU A 123 -5.77 -2.91 -3.36
CA GLU A 123 -7.12 -3.44 -3.67
C GLU A 123 -7.12 -4.98 -3.61
N LEU A 124 -6.09 -5.63 -4.17
CA LEU A 124 -5.96 -7.09 -4.15
C LEU A 124 -5.73 -7.65 -2.74
N MET A 125 -5.01 -6.91 -1.89
CA MET A 125 -4.84 -7.25 -0.48
C MET A 125 -6.19 -7.22 0.26
N GLY A 126 -6.99 -6.18 0.04
CA GLY A 126 -8.33 -6.09 0.62
C GLY A 126 -9.26 -7.20 0.11
N ASP A 127 -9.15 -7.59 -1.17
CA ASP A 127 -9.93 -8.70 -1.73
C ASP A 127 -9.58 -10.04 -1.05
N ASP A 128 -8.29 -10.30 -0.81
CA ASP A 128 -7.78 -11.51 -0.13
C ASP A 128 -8.20 -11.54 1.35
N GLU A 129 -8.11 -10.41 2.05
CA GLU A 129 -8.55 -10.26 3.45
C GLU A 129 -10.07 -10.43 3.58
N SER A 130 -10.85 -9.86 2.67
CA SER A 130 -12.30 -10.01 2.65
C SER A 130 -12.72 -11.46 2.36
N ALA A 131 -11.99 -12.16 1.50
CA ALA A 131 -12.22 -13.58 1.25
C ALA A 131 -11.96 -14.43 2.51
N ARG A 132 -10.88 -14.16 3.27
CA ARG A 132 -10.63 -14.82 4.56
C ARG A 132 -11.73 -14.54 5.58
N ALA A 133 -12.18 -13.29 5.68
CA ALA A 133 -13.30 -12.94 6.56
C ALA A 133 -14.55 -13.78 6.23
N ALA A 134 -14.86 -13.94 4.94
CA ALA A 134 -15.99 -14.74 4.49
C ALA A 134 -15.84 -16.25 4.78
N GLU A 135 -14.62 -16.79 4.72
CA GLU A 135 -14.32 -18.16 5.13
C GLU A 135 -14.59 -18.37 6.63
N HIS A 136 -14.06 -17.49 7.49
CA HIS A 136 -14.33 -17.52 8.93
C HIS A 136 -15.83 -17.32 9.25
N ALA A 137 -16.54 -16.48 8.48
CA ALA A 137 -17.97 -16.26 8.68
C ALA A 137 -18.79 -17.51 8.36
N ALA A 138 -18.38 -18.28 7.34
CA ALA A 138 -19.00 -19.56 7.02
C ALA A 138 -18.71 -20.62 8.11
N GLU A 139 -17.50 -20.63 8.66
CA GLU A 139 -17.12 -21.50 9.79
C GLU A 139 -17.94 -21.17 11.04
N LEU A 140 -18.04 -19.88 11.41
CA LEU A 140 -18.87 -19.42 12.52
C LEU A 140 -20.33 -19.86 12.36
N ALA A 141 -20.91 -19.67 11.17
CA ALA A 141 -22.30 -20.08 10.91
C ALA A 141 -22.50 -21.60 11.06
N ALA A 142 -21.54 -22.41 10.60
CA ALA A 142 -21.57 -23.86 10.76
C ALA A 142 -21.44 -24.28 12.23
N LEU A 143 -20.56 -23.62 13.00
CA LEU A 143 -20.41 -23.83 14.43
C LEU A 143 -21.70 -23.50 15.19
N GLU A 144 -22.29 -22.33 14.95
CA GLU A 144 -23.55 -21.90 15.60
C GLU A 144 -24.70 -22.87 15.30
N GLU A 145 -24.82 -23.37 14.07
CA GLU A 145 -25.80 -24.40 13.69
C GLU A 145 -25.58 -25.71 14.46
N ALA A 146 -24.33 -26.19 14.53
CA ALA A 146 -23.98 -27.42 15.23
C ALA A 146 -24.23 -27.31 16.75
N LEU A 147 -23.88 -26.17 17.35
CA LEU A 147 -24.13 -25.87 18.76
C LEU A 147 -25.64 -25.87 19.07
N ALA A 148 -26.45 -25.24 18.22
CA ALA A 148 -27.91 -25.20 18.39
C ALA A 148 -28.54 -26.61 18.26
N ALA A 149 -28.11 -27.41 17.28
CA ALA A 149 -28.58 -28.79 17.12
C ALA A 149 -28.19 -29.66 18.33
N ARG A 150 -26.95 -29.49 18.84
CA ARG A 150 -26.48 -30.15 20.06
C ARG A 150 -27.34 -29.79 21.28
N GLU A 151 -27.66 -28.51 21.48
CA GLU A 151 -28.53 -28.06 22.57
C GLU A 151 -29.95 -28.63 22.45
N ALA A 152 -30.48 -28.75 21.23
CA ALA A 152 -31.77 -29.35 20.95
C ALA A 152 -31.79 -30.90 21.09
N GLY A 153 -30.63 -31.54 21.27
CA GLY A 153 -30.48 -33.00 21.29
C GLY A 153 -30.73 -33.64 19.92
N GLU A 154 -30.56 -32.88 18.85
CA GLU A 154 -30.67 -33.32 17.47
C GLU A 154 -29.32 -33.85 16.96
N PRO A 155 -29.28 -34.63 15.87
CA PRO A 155 -28.02 -34.95 15.20
C PRO A 155 -27.31 -33.66 14.77
N TYR A 156 -26.03 -33.54 15.09
CA TYR A 156 -25.19 -32.39 14.76
C TYR A 156 -23.88 -32.86 14.11
N ASP A 157 -23.16 -31.93 13.49
CA ASP A 157 -21.82 -32.17 12.96
C ASP A 157 -20.78 -31.95 14.07
N GLU A 158 -20.07 -33.01 14.46
CA GLU A 158 -19.04 -32.97 15.50
C GLU A 158 -17.77 -32.25 15.01
N GLU A 159 -17.46 -32.33 13.70
CA GLU A 159 -16.28 -31.69 13.10
C GLU A 159 -16.42 -30.16 13.07
N ALA A 160 -17.66 -29.64 13.04
CA ALA A 160 -17.93 -28.21 13.14
C ALA A 160 -17.70 -27.63 14.55
N ILE A 161 -17.76 -28.46 15.60
CA ILE A 161 -17.56 -28.04 16.99
C ILE A 161 -16.11 -28.30 17.42
N ASP A 162 -15.57 -29.46 17.09
CA ASP A 162 -14.20 -29.87 17.41
C ASP A 162 -13.53 -30.42 16.13
N PRO A 163 -13.04 -29.53 15.25
CA PRO A 163 -12.39 -29.95 14.00
C PRO A 163 -11.10 -30.73 14.24
N TYR A 164 -10.52 -30.64 15.44
CA TYR A 164 -9.25 -31.29 15.77
C TYR A 164 -9.41 -32.61 16.52
N GLY A 165 -10.57 -32.88 17.15
CA GLY A 165 -11.07 -34.15 17.72
C GLY A 165 -10.24 -34.79 18.84
N ASP A 166 -8.93 -34.52 18.89
CA ASP A 166 -7.93 -35.13 19.74
C ASP A 166 -7.52 -34.20 20.92
N SER A 167 -7.77 -32.90 20.81
CA SER A 167 -7.45 -31.90 21.85
C SER A 167 -8.60 -31.70 22.84
N GLY A 168 -9.85 -31.89 22.41
CA GLY A 168 -11.04 -31.54 23.21
C GLY A 168 -11.22 -30.04 23.42
N ASP A 169 -10.53 -29.23 22.59
CA ASP A 169 -10.69 -27.78 22.54
C ASP A 169 -11.75 -27.47 21.48
N GLU A 170 -13.01 -27.37 21.91
CA GLU A 170 -14.12 -26.93 21.04
C GLU A 170 -13.86 -25.50 20.57
N LEU A 171 -14.26 -25.18 19.33
CA LEU A 171 -14.22 -23.82 18.83
C LEU A 171 -15.14 -22.91 19.66
N ASP A 172 -14.65 -21.71 19.97
CA ASP A 172 -15.42 -20.68 20.64
C ASP A 172 -16.08 -19.77 19.59
N PRO A 173 -17.44 -19.68 19.54
CA PRO A 173 -18.11 -18.81 18.59
C PRO A 173 -17.77 -17.32 18.79
N ASP A 174 -17.42 -16.89 20.01
CA ASP A 174 -17.01 -15.52 20.25
C ASP A 174 -15.62 -15.24 19.63
N GLU A 175 -14.70 -16.22 19.68
CA GLU A 175 -13.37 -16.10 19.05
C GLU A 175 -13.48 -16.05 17.52
N LEU A 176 -14.30 -16.92 16.91
CA LEU A 176 -14.52 -16.87 15.46
C LEU A 176 -15.22 -15.58 15.03
N ARG A 177 -16.14 -15.03 15.83
CA ARG A 177 -16.77 -13.73 15.55
C ARG A 177 -15.74 -12.59 15.55
N ASP A 178 -14.85 -12.59 16.54
CA ASP A 178 -13.74 -11.63 16.61
C ASP A 178 -12.79 -11.78 15.39
N GLU A 179 -12.52 -13.01 14.94
CA GLU A 179 -11.72 -13.26 13.73
C GLU A 179 -12.39 -12.71 12.47
N VAL A 180 -13.70 -12.95 12.28
CA VAL A 180 -14.47 -12.41 11.15
C VAL A 180 -14.39 -10.88 11.13
N GLN A 181 -14.63 -10.24 12.27
CA GLN A 181 -14.55 -8.78 12.39
C GLN A 181 -13.14 -8.28 12.05
N THR A 182 -12.11 -8.90 12.64
CA THR A 182 -10.72 -8.51 12.44
C THR A 182 -10.32 -8.54 10.97
N TRP A 183 -10.70 -9.58 10.23
CA TRP A 183 -10.36 -9.68 8.81
C TRP A 183 -11.12 -8.68 7.93
N TYR A 184 -12.38 -8.36 8.25
CA TYR A 184 -13.10 -7.28 7.55
C TYR A 184 -12.49 -5.89 7.83
N GLU A 185 -12.04 -5.63 9.07
CA GLU A 185 -11.33 -4.39 9.42
C GLU A 185 -9.99 -4.27 8.67
N TYR A 186 -9.26 -5.38 8.49
CA TYR A 186 -8.06 -5.41 7.66
C TYR A 186 -8.38 -5.09 6.20
N ALA A 187 -9.41 -5.72 5.64
CA ALA A 187 -9.84 -5.49 4.26
C ALA A 187 -10.21 -4.00 4.02
N GLU A 188 -11.01 -3.40 4.90
CA GLU A 188 -11.33 -1.97 4.87
C GLU A 188 -10.07 -1.11 4.94
N GLY A 189 -9.16 -1.46 5.86
CA GLY A 189 -7.85 -0.82 5.99
C GLY A 189 -7.05 -0.82 4.69
N SER A 190 -7.03 -1.94 3.98
CA SER A 190 -6.35 -2.12 2.70
C SER A 190 -7.01 -1.32 1.57
N TYR A 191 -8.34 -1.34 1.47
CA TYR A 191 -9.06 -0.51 0.48
C TYR A 191 -8.83 0.98 0.70
N ARG A 192 -8.93 1.45 1.95
CA ARG A 192 -8.62 2.83 2.29
C ARG A 192 -7.17 3.21 1.99
N HIS A 193 -6.22 2.28 2.13
CA HIS A 193 -4.85 2.51 1.69
C HIS A 193 -4.75 2.64 0.17
N ALA A 194 -5.48 1.85 -0.60
CA ALA A 194 -5.54 2.01 -2.05
C ALA A 194 -6.03 3.41 -2.43
N GLU A 195 -7.11 3.91 -1.81
CA GLU A 195 -7.62 5.28 -2.02
C GLU A 195 -6.57 6.35 -1.66
N ASN A 196 -5.94 6.21 -0.49
CA ASN A 196 -4.89 7.13 -0.04
C ASN A 196 -3.70 7.16 -1.01
N VAL A 197 -3.29 6.01 -1.55
CA VAL A 197 -2.23 5.92 -2.56
C VAL A 197 -2.68 6.58 -3.86
N GLN A 198 -3.92 6.38 -4.31
CA GLN A 198 -4.46 7.05 -5.51
C GLN A 198 -4.47 8.58 -5.37
N ALA A 199 -4.67 9.09 -4.15
CA ALA A 199 -4.68 10.52 -3.85
C ALA A 199 -3.30 11.19 -3.80
N TRP A 200 -2.19 10.45 -3.93
CA TRP A 200 -0.85 11.06 -3.94
C TRP A 200 -0.66 12.01 -5.14
N PRO A 201 0.09 13.12 -4.97
CA PRO A 201 0.18 14.20 -5.95
C PRO A 201 0.96 13.83 -7.23
N ASP A 202 1.70 12.72 -7.21
CA ASP A 202 2.56 12.29 -8.33
C ASP A 202 1.75 11.92 -9.58
N CYS A 203 0.51 11.42 -9.41
CA CYS A 203 -0.43 11.17 -10.50
C CYS A 203 -1.24 12.41 -10.95
N GLY A 204 -0.73 13.64 -10.73
CA GLY A 204 -1.45 14.91 -10.94
C GLY A 204 -2.49 14.97 -12.07
N GLN A 205 -3.62 15.64 -11.82
CA GLN A 205 -4.77 15.75 -12.73
C GLN A 205 -4.50 16.49 -14.05
N ALA A 206 -3.31 17.10 -14.21
CA ALA A 206 -3.12 18.23 -15.12
C ALA A 206 -3.14 17.91 -16.63
N ASP A 207 -3.07 16.65 -17.05
CA ASP A 207 -3.10 16.26 -18.47
C ASP A 207 -3.86 14.94 -18.71
N ARG A 208 -4.79 14.55 -17.82
CA ARG A 208 -5.61 13.34 -18.04
C ARG A 208 -6.59 13.59 -19.18
N SER A 209 -6.60 12.69 -20.15
CA SER A 209 -7.69 12.62 -21.13
C SER A 209 -9.00 12.30 -20.42
N SER A 210 -10.13 12.66 -21.03
CA SER A 210 -11.46 12.35 -20.46
C SER A 210 -11.67 10.86 -20.19
N SER A 211 -10.98 9.97 -20.93
CA SER A 211 -10.99 8.52 -20.67
C SER A 211 -10.20 8.13 -19.41
N GLU A 212 -9.10 8.82 -19.12
CA GLU A 212 -8.30 8.56 -17.92
C GLU A 212 -8.97 9.10 -16.66
N GLU A 213 -9.71 10.22 -16.78
CA GLU A 213 -10.58 10.71 -15.69
C GLU A 213 -11.70 9.71 -15.39
N GLN A 214 -12.41 9.21 -16.40
CA GLN A 214 -13.46 8.20 -16.22
C GLN A 214 -12.92 6.92 -15.57
N SER A 215 -11.77 6.42 -16.00
CA SER A 215 -11.17 5.23 -15.40
C SER A 215 -10.72 5.45 -13.96
N ALA A 216 -10.28 6.67 -13.59
CA ALA A 216 -9.95 7.01 -12.22
C ALA A 216 -11.20 7.07 -11.33
N GLU A 217 -12.27 7.73 -11.78
CA GLU A 217 -13.55 7.79 -11.06
C GLU A 217 -14.16 6.39 -10.88
N GLU A 218 -14.10 5.54 -11.90
CA GLU A 218 -14.54 4.14 -11.81
C GLU A 218 -13.70 3.31 -10.82
N ALA A 219 -12.39 3.58 -10.73
CA ALA A 219 -11.52 2.94 -9.75
C ALA A 219 -11.87 3.40 -8.33
N GLU A 220 -12.02 4.71 -8.09
CA GLU A 220 -12.43 5.25 -6.79
C GLU A 220 -13.78 4.68 -6.34
N GLN A 221 -14.78 4.67 -7.21
CA GLN A 221 -16.09 4.08 -6.90
C GLN A 221 -16.01 2.57 -6.62
N ARG A 222 -15.13 1.86 -7.33
CA ARG A 222 -14.89 0.42 -7.09
C ARG A 222 -14.30 0.19 -5.70
N VAL A 223 -13.29 0.98 -5.31
CA VAL A 223 -12.64 0.80 -4.00
C VAL A 223 -13.59 1.18 -2.86
N ALA A 224 -14.28 2.33 -2.98
CA ALA A 224 -15.26 2.76 -1.99
C ALA A 224 -16.38 1.72 -1.81
N GLY A 225 -16.92 1.20 -2.92
CA GLY A 225 -17.97 0.17 -2.86
C GLY A 225 -17.50 -1.15 -2.23
N LYS A 226 -16.21 -1.48 -2.33
CA LYS A 226 -15.63 -2.66 -1.65
C LYS A 226 -15.42 -2.40 -0.15
N ALA A 227 -14.99 -1.20 0.24
CA ALA A 227 -14.89 -0.81 1.64
C ALA A 227 -16.26 -0.86 2.34
N ASP A 228 -17.28 -0.25 1.73
CA ASP A 228 -18.66 -0.26 2.24
C ASP A 228 -19.20 -1.70 2.38
N ALA A 229 -18.88 -2.58 1.41
CA ALA A 229 -19.31 -3.97 1.45
C ALA A 229 -18.61 -4.77 2.57
N ALA A 230 -17.33 -4.50 2.84
CA ALA A 230 -16.59 -5.10 3.94
C ALA A 230 -17.17 -4.65 5.30
N GLU A 231 -17.48 -3.36 5.45
CA GLU A 231 -18.11 -2.81 6.66
C GLU A 231 -19.48 -3.44 6.92
N GLN A 232 -20.36 -3.50 5.90
CA GLN A 232 -21.70 -4.08 6.02
C GLN A 232 -21.72 -5.58 6.31
N SER A 233 -20.61 -6.27 6.07
CA SER A 233 -20.51 -7.73 6.28
C SER A 233 -20.07 -8.11 7.70
N GLN A 234 -19.77 -7.12 8.55
CA GLN A 234 -19.38 -7.38 9.94
C GLN A 234 -20.57 -7.91 10.77
N PRO A 235 -20.37 -8.93 11.62
CA PRO A 235 -21.45 -9.62 12.34
C PRO A 235 -22.22 -8.74 13.33
N ASP A 236 -21.60 -7.65 13.82
CA ASP A 236 -22.20 -6.70 14.76
C ASP A 236 -22.57 -5.36 14.11
N HIS A 237 -22.60 -5.29 12.76
CA HIS A 237 -23.11 -4.13 12.03
C HIS A 237 -24.65 -4.13 12.05
N GLU A 238 -25.25 -4.12 13.24
CA GLU A 238 -26.61 -3.62 13.40
C GLU A 238 -26.56 -2.13 13.05
N GLU A 239 -27.09 -1.74 11.87
CA GLU A 239 -27.53 -0.37 11.64
C GLU A 239 -28.26 0.05 12.91
N PRO A 240 -27.86 1.15 13.60
CA PRO A 240 -28.53 1.53 14.83
C PRO A 240 -30.01 1.65 14.51
N ALA A 241 -30.82 0.75 15.10
CA ALA A 241 -32.26 0.82 14.99
C ALA A 241 -32.66 2.27 15.28
N PRO A 242 -33.59 2.89 14.53
CA PRO A 242 -33.95 4.28 14.75
C PRO A 242 -34.23 4.47 16.23
N SER A 243 -33.34 5.20 16.91
CA SER A 243 -33.28 5.18 18.37
C SER A 243 -34.67 5.48 18.92
N PRO A 244 -35.17 4.69 19.90
CA PRO A 244 -36.33 5.11 20.66
C PRO A 244 -36.04 6.51 21.22
N GLU A 245 -37.05 7.40 21.18
CA GLU A 245 -36.90 8.83 21.50
C GLU A 245 -35.92 9.06 22.67
N PRO A 246 -34.88 9.90 22.48
CA PRO A 246 -33.80 10.03 23.46
C PRO A 246 -34.37 10.50 24.78
N THR A 247 -33.99 9.82 25.87
CA THR A 247 -34.46 10.21 27.19
C THR A 247 -33.84 11.57 27.59
N ALA A 248 -34.53 12.32 28.46
CA ALA A 248 -34.10 13.65 28.88
C ALA A 248 -32.61 13.78 29.36
N PRO A 249 -31.97 12.75 29.94
CA PRO A 249 -30.53 12.78 30.25
C PRO A 249 -29.64 12.79 28.99
N ASP A 250 -30.02 12.03 27.96
CA ASP A 250 -29.23 11.88 26.72
C ASP A 250 -29.26 13.16 25.88
N GLN A 251 -30.39 13.87 25.91
CA GLN A 251 -30.53 15.18 25.27
C GLN A 251 -29.62 16.23 25.91
N ALA A 252 -29.46 16.20 27.24
CA ALA A 252 -28.60 17.14 27.97
C ALA A 252 -27.10 16.88 27.73
N GLU A 253 -26.72 15.64 27.43
CA GLU A 253 -25.34 15.29 27.08
C GLU A 253 -25.03 15.64 25.61
N ALA A 254 -25.97 15.40 24.69
CA ALA A 254 -25.87 15.83 23.31
C ALA A 254 -25.78 17.37 23.17
N GLU A 255 -26.61 18.12 23.91
CA GLU A 255 -26.52 19.59 23.96
C GLU A 255 -25.18 20.08 24.50
N ARG A 256 -24.59 19.34 25.46
CA ARG A 256 -23.28 19.67 26.02
C ARG A 256 -22.16 19.41 25.01
N GLN A 257 -22.24 18.32 24.24
CA GLN A 257 -21.27 18.03 23.18
C GLN A 257 -21.35 19.06 22.05
N GLN A 258 -22.55 19.42 21.61
CA GLN A 258 -22.73 20.51 20.62
C GLN A 258 -22.17 21.84 21.11
N GLN A 259 -22.39 22.21 22.37
CA GLN A 259 -21.80 23.43 22.94
C GLN A 259 -20.26 23.39 22.97
N LEU A 260 -19.67 22.21 23.20
CA LEU A 260 -18.21 22.06 23.17
C LEU A 260 -17.66 22.19 21.75
N GLU A 261 -18.32 21.61 20.75
CA GLU A 261 -17.93 21.76 19.35
C GLU A 261 -18.06 23.20 18.87
N GLU A 262 -19.17 23.88 19.19
CA GLU A 262 -19.39 25.28 18.84
C GLU A 262 -18.35 26.20 19.52
N SER A 263 -18.02 25.93 20.79
CA SER A 263 -16.97 26.65 21.51
C SER A 263 -15.58 26.40 20.92
N ASN A 264 -15.29 25.18 20.47
CA ASN A 264 -14.01 24.85 19.83
C ASN A 264 -13.88 25.51 18.46
N GLN A 265 -14.96 25.56 17.67
CA GLN A 265 -14.99 26.27 16.39
C GLN A 265 -14.78 27.77 16.57
N GLN A 266 -15.48 28.41 17.52
CA GLN A 266 -15.28 29.84 17.81
C GLN A 266 -13.86 30.16 18.28
N ALA A 267 -13.25 29.28 19.08
CA ALA A 267 -11.87 29.46 19.52
C ALA A 267 -10.88 29.36 18.34
N ALA A 268 -11.12 28.44 17.40
CA ALA A 268 -10.32 28.31 16.19
C ALA A 268 -10.45 29.54 15.28
N GLU A 269 -11.68 30.02 15.05
CA GLU A 269 -11.92 31.23 14.25
C GLU A 269 -11.28 32.48 14.87
N THR A 270 -11.33 32.61 16.20
CA THR A 270 -10.69 33.73 16.91
C THR A 270 -9.17 33.67 16.76
N ALA A 271 -8.57 32.48 16.90
CA ALA A 271 -7.12 32.30 16.73
C ALA A 271 -6.65 32.60 15.30
N ASP A 272 -7.44 32.25 14.29
CA ASP A 272 -7.16 32.59 12.91
C ASP A 272 -7.29 34.09 12.63
N GLN A 273 -8.28 34.75 13.24
CA GLN A 273 -8.47 36.19 13.12
C GLN A 273 -7.31 36.97 13.78
N GLU A 274 -6.87 36.57 14.98
CA GLU A 274 -5.70 37.16 15.64
C GLU A 274 -4.42 36.99 14.81
N GLN A 275 -4.20 35.82 14.19
CA GLN A 275 -3.07 35.60 13.31
C GLN A 275 -3.10 36.48 12.05
N GLN A 276 -4.28 36.71 11.47
CA GLN A 276 -4.44 37.62 10.33
C GLN A 276 -4.16 39.06 10.73
N GLU A 277 -4.68 39.52 11.87
CA GLU A 277 -4.42 40.87 12.38
C GLU A 277 -2.94 41.09 12.70
N ASP A 278 -2.24 40.10 13.27
CA ASP A 278 -0.79 40.16 13.52
C ASP A 278 0.00 40.21 12.22
N ARG A 279 -0.42 39.42 11.21
CA ARG A 279 0.20 39.43 9.87
C ARG A 279 0.01 40.77 9.17
N ASP A 280 -1.15 41.40 9.29
CA ASP A 280 -1.42 42.69 8.67
C ASP A 280 -0.73 43.84 9.42
N THR A 281 -0.66 43.74 10.75
CA THR A 281 -0.04 44.75 11.63
C THR A 281 1.49 44.74 11.55
N TRP A 282 2.12 43.56 11.42
CA TRP A 282 3.58 43.42 11.47
C TRP A 282 4.21 42.90 10.16
N GLY A 283 3.42 42.37 9.22
CA GLY A 283 3.90 41.79 7.95
C GLY A 283 4.02 42.76 6.79
N SER A 284 3.65 44.03 6.97
CA SER A 284 3.82 45.10 5.96
C SER A 284 5.17 45.81 6.13
N GLY A 285 6.27 45.05 6.12
CA GLY A 285 7.64 45.57 6.16
C GLY A 285 8.30 45.47 4.79
N ASP A 286 7.88 46.34 3.89
CA ASP A 286 8.40 46.51 2.53
C ASP A 286 9.92 46.77 2.51
N GLU A 287 10.48 46.29 1.40
CA GLU A 287 11.85 46.25 0.92
C GLU A 287 12.68 47.54 1.11
N GLY A 288 13.93 47.35 1.54
CA GLY A 288 14.97 48.38 1.54
C GLY A 288 16.30 47.78 1.11
N ASP A 289 16.50 47.74 -0.21
CA ASP A 289 17.75 47.93 -0.95
C ASP A 289 19.00 48.25 -0.09
N ASP A 290 20.03 47.40 -0.15
CA ASP A 290 21.39 47.88 -0.43
C ASP A 290 22.37 46.72 -0.68
N GLY A 291 23.10 46.84 -1.79
CA GLY A 291 24.08 45.87 -2.25
C GLY A 291 25.35 45.80 -1.40
N GLY A 292 26.07 44.69 -1.52
CA GLY A 292 27.37 44.56 -0.89
C GLY A 292 28.03 43.21 -1.19
N GLY A 293 28.80 43.16 -2.27
CA GLY A 293 29.57 41.98 -2.65
C GLY A 293 30.69 41.61 -1.66
N GLY A 294 31.09 40.35 -1.69
CA GLY A 294 32.30 39.87 -1.04
C GLY A 294 32.46 38.35 -1.15
N PRO A 295 33.56 37.84 -1.75
CA PRO A 295 33.81 36.40 -1.86
C PRO A 295 34.70 35.91 -0.70
N THR A 296 34.32 34.82 -0.05
CA THR A 296 35.20 34.00 0.81
C THR A 296 34.82 32.53 0.60
N LYS A 297 35.57 31.74 -0.18
CA LYS A 297 36.75 30.94 0.18
C LYS A 297 36.65 30.13 1.48
N ASN A 298 36.77 28.81 1.27
CA ASN A 298 37.28 27.73 2.14
C ASN A 298 36.42 27.48 3.40
N TRP A 299 35.95 26.26 3.65
CA TRP A 299 36.71 25.03 3.92
C TRP A 299 36.03 23.80 3.32
#